data_AF-A0A8H8A5X0-F1
#
_entry.id   AF-A0A8H8A5X0-F1
#
_cell.length_a   1.000
_cell.length_b   1.000
_cell.length_c   1.000
_cell.angle_alpha   90.00
_cell.angle_beta   90.00
_cell.angle_gamma   90.00
#
_symmetry.space_group_name_H-M   'P 1'
#
loop_
_entity.id
_entity.type
_entity.pdbx_description
1 polymer ?
#
loop_
_entity_poly.entity_id
_entity_poly.type
_entity_poly.pdbx_seq_one_letter_code
_entity_poly.pdbx_strand_id
1 'polypeptide(L)' 'MQIDTLKERVYLTIGYHRLEGKIETLIQPFAILRRQNKENIESNDKESNQDEIFNVLEIIRKKIIFNLRPEPVT' A
#
# COMPACT_ATOMS: atom_id res chain seq x y z
N MET A 1 -15.26 -4.63 -0.80
CA MET A 1 -14.82 -3.78 -1.93
C MET A 1 -15.34 -4.41 -3.20
N GLN A 2 -16.13 -3.68 -3.99
CA GLN A 2 -16.65 -4.18 -5.26
C GLN A 2 -15.95 -3.42 -6.38
N ILE A 3 -15.29 -4.16 -7.28
CA ILE A 3 -14.57 -3.61 -8.42
C ILE A 3 -15.39 -3.94 -9.66
N ASP A 4 -15.91 -2.92 -10.34
CA ASP A 4 -16.52 -3.09 -11.66
C ASP A 4 -15.45 -2.82 -12.72
N THR A 5 -14.91 -3.90 -13.29
CA THR A 5 -13.84 -3.87 -14.30
C THR A 5 -14.29 -3.24 -15.62
N LEU A 6 -15.60 -3.10 -15.88
CA LEU A 6 -16.12 -2.48 -17.10
C LEU A 6 -16.22 -0.95 -17.03
N LYS A 7 -16.12 -0.35 -15.83
CA LYS A 7 -16.35 1.10 -15.64
C LYS A 7 -15.19 1.90 -15.05
N GLU A 8 -14.03 1.28 -14.77
CA GLU A 8 -12.91 1.89 -14.00
C GLU A 8 -13.31 2.48 -12.63
N ARG A 9 -14.55 2.26 -12.20
CA ARG A 9 -15.11 2.76 -10.94
C ARG A 9 -14.94 1.72 -9.86
N VAL A 10 -14.47 2.16 -8.70
CA VAL A 10 -14.29 1.34 -7.52
C VAL A 10 -15.15 1.90 -6.40
N TYR A 11 -15.85 1.03 -5.70
CA TYR A 11 -16.63 1.39 -4.52
C TYR A 11 -16.02 0.77 -3.26
N LEU A 12 -15.76 1.62 -2.27
CA LEU A 12 -15.28 1.24 -0.95
C LEU A 12 -16.29 1.67 0.10
N THR A 13 -16.75 0.71 0.91
CA THR A 13 -17.63 0.99 2.05
C THR A 13 -16.83 0.87 3.34
N ILE A 14 -16.85 1.91 4.18
CA ILE A 14 -16.22 1.94 5.50
C ILE A 14 -17.25 2.49 6.48
N GLY A 15 -17.70 1.65 7.43
CA GLY A 15 -18.81 2.00 8.31
C GLY A 15 -20.06 2.40 7.51
N TYR A 16 -20.63 3.57 7.83
CA TYR A 16 -21.79 4.14 7.13
C TYR A 16 -21.42 5.02 5.92
N HIS A 17 -20.19 4.94 5.44
CA HIS A 17 -19.70 5.75 4.32
C HIS A 17 -19.39 4.89 3.10
N ARG A 18 -19.84 5.35 1.93
CA ARG A 18 -19.49 4.82 0.62
C ARG A 18 -18.62 5.83 -0.11
N LEU A 19 -17.46 5.38 -0.55
CA LEU A 19 -16.53 6.16 -1.35
C LEU A 19 -16.54 5.62 -2.77
N GLU A 20 -16.76 6.52 -3.73
CA GLU A 20 -16.50 6.27 -5.15
C GLU A 20 -15.07 6.70 -5.48
N GLY A 21 -14.36 5.83 -6.20
CA GLY A 21 -13.00 6.05 -6.61
C GLY A 21 -12.72 5.48 -8.00
N LYS A 22 -11.48 5.62 -8.42
CA LYS A 22 -10.97 5.13 -9.71
C LYS A 22 -9.63 4.44 -9.57
N ILE A 23 -9.31 3.58 -10.53
CA ILE A 23 -7.99 2.97 -10.65
C ILE A 23 -7.11 3.87 -11.53
N GLU A 24 -5.95 4.26 -11.02
CA GLU A 24 -4.94 5.00 -11.79
C GLU A 24 -3.67 4.18 -11.95
N THR A 25 -3.09 4.19 -13.15
CA THR A 25 -1.75 3.64 -13.39
C THR A 25 -0.70 4.66 -12.98
N LEU A 26 0.30 4.22 -12.23
CA LEU A 26 1.39 5.05 -11.76
C LEU A 26 2.41 5.28 -12.88
N ILE A 27 2.76 6.54 -13.14
CA ILE A 27 3.87 6.89 -14.06
C ILE A 27 5.20 6.35 -13.50
N GLN A 28 5.39 6.45 -12.18
CA GLN A 28 6.53 5.90 -11.46
C GLN A 28 6.03 4.84 -10.47
N PRO A 29 6.33 3.55 -10.71
CA PRO A 29 5.99 2.48 -9.78
C PRO A 29 6.70 2.63 -8.43
N PHE A 30 6.07 2.14 -7.36
CA PHE A 30 6.67 2.09 -6.02
C PHE A 30 7.09 0.67 -5.66
N ALA A 31 8.29 0.51 -5.10
CA ALA A 31 8.71 -0.76 -4.50
C ALA A 31 8.27 -0.80 -3.03
N ILE A 32 7.67 -1.92 -2.61
CA ILE A 32 7.40 -2.20 -1.20
C ILE A 32 8.65 -2.84 -0.62
N LEU A 33 9.27 -2.18 0.35
CA LEU A 33 10.45 -2.66 1.06
C LEU A 33 10.07 -3.07 2.48
N ARG A 34 10.52 -4.24 2.91
CA ARG A 34 10.40 -4.71 4.28
C ARG A 34 11.77 -4.69 4.95
N ARG A 35 11.90 -3.84 5.97
CA ARG A 35 13.06 -3.84 6.86
C ARG A 35 13.14 -5.15 7.63
N GLN A 36 14.32 -5.76 7.71
CA GLN A 36 14.55 -6.88 8.63
C GLN A 36 14.77 -6.32 10.05
N ASN A 37 13.98 -6.79 11.01
CA ASN A 37 14.24 -6.51 12.43
C ASN A 37 15.41 -7.38 12.90
N LYS A 38 16.38 -6.77 13.57
CA LYS A 38 17.61 -7.39 14.07
C LYS A 38 17.40 -8.25 15.33
N GLU A 39 16.25 -8.89 15.51
CA GLU A 39 15.92 -9.60 16.76
C GLU A 39 16.41 -11.07 16.81
N ASN A 40 17.28 -11.51 15.88
CA ASN A 40 17.79 -12.90 15.90
C ASN A 40 19.27 -13.06 15.56
N ILE A 41 20.08 -12.01 15.67
CA ILE A 41 21.54 -12.16 15.56
C ILE A 41 22.14 -11.75 16.90
N GLU A 42 22.06 -12.68 17.85
CA GLU A 42 22.98 -12.72 18.99
C GLU A 42 24.39 -12.95 18.44
N SER A 43 25.10 -11.87 18.15
CA SER A 43 26.55 -11.92 18.12
C SER A 43 27.07 -10.56 18.55
N ASN A 44 27.64 -10.58 19.76
CA ASN A 44 28.65 -9.65 20.22
C ASN A 44 29.52 -9.21 19.04
N ASP A 45 29.41 -7.94 18.64
CA ASP A 45 30.59 -7.11 18.45
C ASP A 45 30.18 -5.64 18.23
N LYS A 46 30.95 -4.79 18.88
CA LYS A 46 30.86 -3.34 18.89
C LYS A 46 31.27 -2.79 17.52
N GLU A 47 30.73 -1.63 17.16
CA GLU A 47 31.20 -0.75 16.06
C GLU A 47 31.28 -1.40 14.66
N SER A 48 30.17 -1.40 13.94
CA SER A 48 30.21 -1.29 12.47
C SER A 48 28.91 -0.67 11.98
N ASN A 49 28.98 0.12 10.91
CA ASN A 49 27.83 0.64 10.18
C ASN A 49 26.92 -0.53 9.83
N GLN A 50 25.88 -0.78 10.63
CA GLN A 50 25.00 -1.89 10.38
C GLN A 50 24.05 -1.48 9.25
N ASP A 51 24.47 -1.74 8.01
CA ASP A 51 23.67 -1.55 6.81
C ASP A 51 22.25 -2.07 7.06
N GLU A 52 21.26 -1.19 6.92
CA GLU A 52 19.86 -1.57 7.10
C GLU A 52 19.48 -2.51 5.96
N ILE A 53 19.27 -3.80 6.29
CA ILE A 53 18.88 -4.80 5.31
C ILE A 53 17.37 -4.67 5.03
N PHE A 54 17.05 -4.42 3.76
CA PHE A 54 15.67 -4.38 3.25
C PHE A 54 15.44 -5.49 2.24
N ASN A 55 14.28 -6.14 2.36
CA ASN A 55 13.78 -7.08 1.35
C ASN A 55 12.78 -6.38 0.44
N VAL A 56 12.93 -6.55 -0.87
CA VAL A 56 11.93 -6.12 -1.85
C VAL A 56 10.80 -7.14 -1.84
N LEU A 57 9.58 -6.71 -1.52
CA LEU A 57 8.40 -7.58 -1.49
C LEU A 57 7.62 -7.53 -2.81
N GLU A 58 7.31 -6.33 -3.29
CA GLU A 58 6.43 -6.15 -4.45
C GLU A 58 6.66 -4.79 -5.12
N ILE A 59 6.14 -4.63 -6.35
CA ILE A 59 6.14 -3.37 -7.09
C ILE A 59 4.69 -2.96 -7.38
N ILE A 60 4.26 -1.85 -6.78
CA ILE A 60 2.96 -1.24 -7.01
C ILE A 60 2.99 -0.45 -8.33
N ARG A 61 2.15 -0.85 -9.28
CA ARG A 61 2.02 -0.18 -10.59
C ARG A 61 0.71 0.59 -10.77
N LYS A 62 -0.31 0.27 -9.96
CA LYS A 62 -1.62 0.91 -9.98
C LYS A 62 -2.03 1.27 -8.56
N LYS A 63 -2.81 2.34 -8.42
CA LYS A 63 -3.41 2.77 -7.16
C LYS A 63 -4.91 2.98 -7.34
N ILE A 64 -5.66 2.86 -6.25
CA ILE A 64 -7.07 3.27 -6.20
C ILE A 64 -7.12 4.61 -5.49
N ILE A 65 -7.74 5.61 -6.12
CA ILE A 65 -7.90 6.95 -5.54
C ILE A 65 -9.37 7.22 -5.26
N PHE A 66 -9.66 7.69 -4.05
CA PHE A 66 -10.94 8.23 -3.63
C PHE A 66 -10.78 9.73 -3.37
N ASN A 67 -11.13 10.56 -4.35
CA ASN A 67 -11.01 12.02 -4.27
C ASN A 67 -12.38 12.73 -4.19
N LEU A 68 -13.47 11.96 -4.12
CA LEU A 68 -14.84 12.46 -3.97
C LEU A 68 -15.26 12.40 -2.50
N ARG A 69 -16.24 13.25 -2.12
CA ARG A 69 -16.81 13.25 -0.77
C ARG A 69 -17.51 11.90 -0.52
N PRO A 70 -17.32 11.27 0.67
CA PRO A 70 -18.05 10.06 1.02
C PRO A 70 -19.57 10.29 1.09
N GLU A 71 -20.33 9.34 0.55
CA GLU A 71 -21.79 9.29 0.59
C GLU A 71 -22.26 8.45 1.78
N PRO A 72 -23.36 8.81 2.47
CA PRO A 72 -23.96 7.96 3.48
C PRO A 72 -24.58 6.71 2.84
N VAL A 73 -24.34 5.53 3.41
CA VAL A 73 -25.15 4.33 3.13
C VAL A 73 -26.28 4.28 4.14
N THR A 74 -27.51 4.31 3.64
CA THR A 74 -28.75 4.13 4.42
C THR A 74 -28.97 2.65 4.71
#